data_AF-A0A5P8P023-F1
#
_entry.id   AF-A0A5P8P023-F1
#
_cell.length_a   1.000
_cell.length_b   1.000
_cell.length_c   1.000
_cell.angle_alpha   90.00
_cell.angle_beta   90.00
_cell.angle_gamma   90.00
#
_symmetry.space_group_name_H-M   'P 1'
#
loop_
_entity.id
_entity.type
_entity.pdbx_description
1 polymer ?
#
loop_
_entity_poly.entity_id
_entity_poly.type
_entity_poly.pdbx_seq_one_letter_code
_entity_poly.pdbx_strand_id
1 'polypeptide(L)'
;MIYKTKAGDIDLDKLTRLYPASVVDLNGETAEMSLEWTDLNADKVKVLRYVLVFDSTPPNQEQKIRTALSFDTKDELILEMQKVSEVLNG
;
A
#
# COMPACT_ATOMS: atom_id res chain seq x y z
N MET A 1 -15.77 3.72 -8.16
CA MET A 1 -15.12 5.05 -8.31
C MET A 1 -13.70 4.86 -8.82
N ILE A 2 -13.23 5.68 -9.78
CA ILE A 2 -11.87 5.53 -10.33
C ILE A 2 -10.93 6.54 -9.68
N TYR A 3 -9.92 6.06 -8.95
CA TYR A 3 -8.83 6.84 -8.39
C TYR A 3 -7.65 6.90 -9.36
N LYS A 4 -7.36 8.08 -9.87
CA LYS A 4 -6.28 8.29 -10.83
C LYS A 4 -4.97 8.45 -10.09
N THR A 5 -4.02 7.56 -10.36
CA THR A 5 -2.68 7.62 -9.77
C THR A 5 -1.63 7.68 -10.85
N LYS A 6 -0.39 8.04 -10.47
CA LYS A 6 0.76 7.97 -11.40
C LYS A 6 1.07 6.54 -11.85
N ALA A 7 0.65 5.53 -11.09
CA ALA A 7 0.84 4.12 -11.42
C ALA A 7 -0.30 3.54 -12.28
N GLY A 8 -1.37 4.31 -12.52
CA GLY A 8 -2.54 3.91 -13.29
C GLY A 8 -3.87 4.26 -12.61
N ASP A 9 -4.94 3.93 -13.31
CA ASP A 9 -6.31 4.08 -12.81
C ASP A 9 -6.66 2.90 -11.87
N ILE A 10 -7.05 3.21 -10.64
CA ILE A 10 -7.43 2.22 -9.63
C ILE A 10 -8.94 2.29 -9.44
N ASP A 11 -9.62 1.16 -9.63
CA ASP A 11 -11.06 1.08 -9.40
C ASP A 11 -11.32 0.81 -7.90
N LEU A 12 -11.60 1.87 -7.16
CA LEU A 12 -11.90 1.82 -5.73
C LEU A 12 -13.21 1.08 -5.43
N ASP A 13 -14.12 0.95 -6.41
CA ASP A 13 -15.36 0.19 -6.23
C ASP A 13 -15.10 -1.30 -6.03
N LYS A 14 -14.05 -1.78 -6.70
CA LYS A 14 -13.62 -3.18 -6.67
C LYS A 14 -12.59 -3.44 -5.58
N LEU A 15 -12.28 -2.44 -4.76
CA LEU A 15 -11.27 -2.55 -3.73
C LEU A 15 -11.78 -3.44 -2.60
N THR A 16 -11.14 -4.60 -2.42
CA THR A 16 -11.45 -5.52 -1.33
C THR A 16 -10.74 -5.09 -0.06
N ARG A 17 -9.48 -4.61 -0.18
CA ARG A 17 -8.65 -4.18 0.95
C ARG A 17 -7.74 -3.02 0.55
N LEU A 18 -7.59 -2.07 1.46
CA LEU A 18 -6.61 -0.99 1.38
C LEU A 18 -5.76 -1.05 2.65
N TYR A 19 -4.45 -1.15 2.51
CA TYR A 19 -3.59 -1.14 3.69
C TYR A 19 -2.19 -0.56 3.42
N PRO A 20 -1.62 0.15 4.40
CA PRO A 20 -0.27 0.62 4.34
C PRO A 20 0.73 -0.50 4.61
N ALA A 21 1.78 -0.55 3.80
CA ALA A 21 2.91 -1.46 3.94
C ALA A 21 4.22 -0.71 3.70
N SER A 22 5.33 -1.39 3.92
CA SER A 22 6.67 -0.88 3.77
C SER A 22 7.55 -1.97 3.17
N VAL A 23 8.37 -1.59 2.22
CA VAL A 23 9.40 -2.43 1.65
C VAL A 23 10.64 -2.27 2.52
N VAL A 24 11.05 -3.34 3.18
CA VAL A 24 12.19 -3.35 4.10
C VAL A 24 13.28 -4.27 3.58
N ASP A 25 14.53 -3.95 3.90
CA ASP A 25 15.67 -4.84 3.75
C ASP A 25 15.91 -5.59 5.07
N LEU A 26 15.92 -6.92 4.96
CA LEU A 26 16.20 -7.88 6.01
C LEU A 26 17.49 -8.62 5.64
N ASN A 27 18.63 -8.09 6.08
CA ASN A 27 19.94 -8.71 5.85
C ASN A 27 20.23 -9.00 4.36
N GLY A 28 19.88 -8.09 3.46
CA GLY A 28 20.07 -8.24 2.02
C GLY A 28 18.89 -8.88 1.27
N GLU A 29 17.82 -9.29 1.97
CA GLU A 29 16.57 -9.71 1.36
C GLU A 29 15.52 -8.60 1.45
N THR A 30 14.93 -8.23 0.31
CA THR A 30 13.85 -7.24 0.25
C THR A 30 12.50 -7.91 0.47
N ALA A 31 11.74 -7.44 1.47
CA ALA A 31 10.40 -7.94 1.77
C ALA A 31 9.38 -6.80 1.95
N GLU A 32 8.12 -7.05 1.55
CA GLU A 32 6.99 -6.19 1.87
C GLU A 32 6.38 -6.61 3.21
N MET A 33 6.37 -5.68 4.17
CA MET A 33 5.82 -5.88 5.51
C MET A 33 4.76 -4.82 5.81
N SER A 34 3.80 -5.14 6.68
CA SER A 34 2.80 -4.17 7.13
C SER A 34 3.47 -2.99 7.83
N LEU A 35 2.90 -1.80 7.69
CA LEU A 35 3.47 -0.59 8.28
C LEU A 35 3.64 -0.72 9.81
N GLU A 36 2.66 -1.32 10.51
CA GLU A 36 2.76 -1.60 11.96
C GLU A 36 3.95 -2.50 12.31
N TRP A 37 4.18 -3.56 11.54
CA TRP A 37 5.29 -4.47 11.79
C TRP A 37 6.64 -3.77 11.61
N THR A 38 6.73 -2.95 10.56
CA THR A 38 7.91 -2.13 10.28
C THR A 38 8.16 -1.10 11.37
N ASP A 39 7.12 -0.45 11.91
CA ASP A 39 7.24 0.50 13.02
C ASP A 39 7.77 -0.20 14.29
N LEU A 40 7.24 -1.39 14.60
CA LEU A 40 7.67 -2.21 15.74
C LEU A 40 9.11 -2.76 15.60
N ASN A 41 9.58 -2.98 14.37
CA ASN A 41 10.89 -3.55 14.08
C ASN A 41 11.83 -2.56 13.38
N ALA A 42 11.54 -1.26 13.42
CA ALA A 42 12.27 -0.22 12.69
C ALA A 42 13.76 -0.17 13.06
N ASP A 43 14.11 -0.59 14.28
CA ASP A 43 15.48 -0.71 14.76
C ASP A 43 16.26 -1.88 14.13
N LYS A 44 15.54 -2.91 13.68
CA LYS A 44 16.10 -4.17 13.15
C LYS A 44 16.04 -4.28 11.63
N VAL A 45 15.27 -3.42 10.98
CA VAL A 45 14.98 -3.51 9.55
C VAL A 45 15.24 -2.17 8.90
N LYS A 46 15.80 -2.18 7.69
CA LYS A 46 16.03 -0.94 6.96
C LYS A 46 14.84 -0.69 6.04
N VAL A 47 14.03 0.32 6.34
CA VAL A 47 12.95 0.73 5.43
C VAL A 47 13.55 1.31 4.16
N LEU A 48 13.23 0.71 3.03
CA LEU A 48 13.66 1.18 1.71
C LEU A 48 12.65 2.16 1.12
N ARG A 49 11.36 1.89 1.28
CA ARG A 49 10.25 2.72 0.80
C ARG A 49 8.94 2.30 1.45
N TYR A 50 7.97 3.19 1.43
CA TYR A 50 6.61 2.95 1.87
C TYR A 50 5.73 2.57 0.68
N VAL A 51 4.73 1.71 0.89
CA VAL A 51 3.81 1.32 -0.17
C VAL A 51 2.37 1.30 0.30
N LEU A 52 1.46 1.89 -0.47
CA LEU A 52 0.01 1.75 -0.26
C LEU A 52 -0.50 0.63 -1.17
N VAL A 53 -0.98 -0.45 -0.58
CA VAL A 53 -1.45 -1.61 -1.33
C VAL A 53 -2.96 -1.53 -1.49
N PHE A 54 -3.38 -1.55 -2.74
CA PHE A 54 -4.77 -1.62 -3.19
C PHE A 54 -5.02 -3.05 -3.66
N ASP A 55 -5.64 -3.86 -2.82
CA ASP A 55 -6.02 -5.22 -3.17
C ASP A 55 -7.49 -5.23 -3.60
N SER A 56 -7.71 -5.44 -4.89
CA SER A 56 -9.03 -5.63 -5.51
C SER A 56 -9.28 -7.10 -5.85
N THR A 57 -8.57 -8.02 -5.19
CA THR A 57 -8.67 -9.45 -5.45
C THR A 57 -10.05 -9.94 -4.98
N PRO A 58 -10.92 -10.41 -5.89
CA PRO A 58 -12.18 -11.03 -5.51
C PRO A 58 -11.93 -12.37 -4.81
N PRO A 59 -12.79 -12.79 -3.86
CA PRO A 59 -12.61 -14.07 -3.15
C PRO A 59 -12.65 -15.31 -4.06
N ASN A 60 -13.21 -15.20 -5.27
CA ASN A 60 -13.36 -16.29 -6.24
C ASN A 60 -12.37 -16.20 -7.42
N GLN A 61 -11.35 -15.34 -7.36
CA GLN A 61 -10.34 -15.23 -8.42
C GLN A 61 -8.96 -15.67 -7.92
N GLU A 62 -8.31 -16.54 -8.67
CA GLU A 62 -6.90 -16.91 -8.44
C GLU A 62 -5.95 -15.77 -8.81
N GLN A 63 -6.35 -14.90 -9.75
CA GLN A 63 -5.53 -13.79 -10.19
C GLN A 63 -5.65 -12.63 -9.21
N LYS A 64 -4.57 -12.41 -8.45
CA LYS A 64 -4.48 -11.28 -7.51
C LYS A 64 -4.40 -9.96 -8.27
N ILE A 65 -5.41 -9.12 -8.11
CA ILE A 65 -5.42 -7.76 -8.66
C ILE A 65 -4.97 -6.84 -7.54
N ARG A 66 -3.67 -6.58 -7.52
CA ARG A 66 -3.04 -5.73 -6.50
C ARG A 66 -2.23 -4.63 -7.17
N THR A 67 -2.51 -3.40 -6.80
CA THR A 67 -1.75 -2.22 -7.21
C THR A 67 -1.07 -1.66 -5.98
N ALA A 68 0.24 -1.42 -6.06
CA ALA A 68 0.99 -0.81 -4.96
C ALA A 68 1.54 0.54 -5.41
N LEU A 69 1.21 1.60 -4.67
CA LEU A 69 1.83 2.91 -4.86
C LEU A 69 3.03 3.02 -3.94
N SER A 70 4.20 3.36 -4.49
CA SER A 70 5.42 3.54 -3.70
C SER A 70 5.63 5.01 -3.33
N PHE A 71 6.06 5.24 -2.09
CA PHE A 71 6.35 6.54 -1.50
C PHE A 71 7.70 6.51 -0.80
N ASP A 72 8.39 7.64 -0.78
CA ASP A 72 9.69 7.77 -0.12
C ASP A 72 9.51 7.96 1.39
N THR A 73 8.46 8.70 1.78
CA THR A 73 8.16 9.04 3.16
C THR A 73 6.84 8.45 3.68
N LYS A 74 6.77 8.24 4.99
CA LYS A 74 5.55 7.80 5.68
C LYS A 74 4.44 8.85 5.56
N ASP A 75 4.78 10.14 5.66
CA ASP A 75 3.82 11.23 5.49
C ASP A 75 3.13 11.21 4.11
N GLU A 76 3.88 10.98 3.02
CA GLU A 76 3.29 10.85 1.68
C GLU A 76 2.31 9.68 1.59
N LEU A 77 2.67 8.53 2.18
CA LEU A 77 1.79 7.36 2.27
C LEU A 77 0.49 7.70 3.00
N ILE A 78 0.58 8.33 4.17
CA ILE A 78 -0.59 8.70 4.98
C ILE A 78 -1.44 9.73 4.26
N LEU A 79 -0.83 10.74 3.63
CA LEU A 79 -1.55 11.73 2.83
C LEU A 79 -2.32 11.08 1.68
N GLU A 80 -1.74 10.11 0.98
CA GLU A 80 -2.46 9.38 -0.06
C GLU A 80 -3.61 8.55 0.51
N MET A 81 -3.39 7.86 1.64
CA MET A 81 -4.47 7.14 2.32
C MET A 81 -5.63 8.06 2.71
N GLN A 82 -5.33 9.26 3.20
CA GLN A 82 -6.36 10.24 3.55
C GLN A 82 -7.16 10.66 2.31
N LYS A 83 -6.49 10.97 1.19
CA LYS A 83 -7.18 11.30 -0.07
C LYS A 83 -8.08 10.17 -0.55
N VAL A 84 -7.60 8.92 -0.51
CA VAL A 84 -8.40 7.76 -0.90
C VAL A 84 -9.60 7.61 0.04
N SER A 85 -9.42 7.82 1.34
CA SER A 85 -10.50 7.81 2.33
C SER A 85 -11.53 8.91 2.06
N GLU A 86 -11.11 10.13 1.74
CA GLU A 86 -12.01 11.22 1.36
C GLU A 86 -12.83 10.87 0.11
N VAL A 87 -12.22 10.23 -0.88
CA VAL A 87 -12.91 9.77 -2.08
C VAL A 87 -13.89 8.62 -1.79
N LEU A 88 -13.57 7.73 -0.84
CA LEU A 88 -14.44 6.61 -0.46
C LEU A 88 -15.63 7.05 0.41
N ASN A 89 -15.49 8.11 1.19
CA ASN A 89 -16.52 8.60 2.11
C ASN A 89 -17.34 9.77 1.54
N GLY A 90 -16.93 10.37 0.43
CA GLY A 90 -17.60 11.49 -0.25
C GLY A 90 -18.56 11.03 -1.35
#